data_AF-A0A9X8MPS2-F1
#
_entry.id   AF-A0A9X8MPS2-F1
#
_cell.length_a   1.000
_cell.length_b   1.000
_cell.length_c   1.000
_cell.angle_alpha   90.00
_cell.angle_beta   90.00
_cell.angle_gamma   90.00
#
_symmetry.space_group_name_H-M   'P 1'
#
loop_
_entity.id
_entity.type
_entity.pdbx_description
1 polymer ?
#
loop_
_entity_poly.entity_id
_entity_poly.type
_entity_poly.pdbx_seq_one_letter_code
_entity_poly.pdbx_strand_id
1 'polypeptide(L)'
;MPQPLTINTPSNVVEGQSLTLSWVGGQGPYSLNVMPGGAPSGSPLKELNDGEPIDGESFMWDVDIPANTYVGLTLQDVNGFVAQSAPFVINQG
;
A
#
# COMPACT_ATOMS: atom_id res chain seq x y z
N MET A 1 20.10 -8.77 12.42
CA MET A 1 20.02 -7.63 11.49
C MET A 1 18.55 -7.33 11.27
N PRO A 2 18.12 -6.06 11.19
CA PRO A 2 16.73 -5.76 10.86
C PRO A 2 16.39 -6.35 9.48
N GLN A 3 15.21 -6.97 9.35
CA GLN A 3 14.76 -7.48 8.05
C GLN A 3 14.42 -6.29 7.13
N PRO A 4 14.83 -6.33 5.85
CA PRO A 4 14.50 -5.26 4.92
C PRO A 4 12.98 -5.17 4.75
N LEU A 5 12.43 -3.95 4.87
CA LEU A 5 11.02 -3.70 4.62
C LEU A 5 10.75 -3.85 3.12
N THR A 6 9.78 -4.70 2.76
CA THR A 6 9.36 -4.90 1.37
C THR A 6 7.86 -5.15 1.30
N ILE A 7 7.17 -4.50 0.36
CA ILE A 7 5.72 -4.66 0.15
C ILE A 7 5.45 -5.41 -1.15
N ASN A 8 4.51 -6.36 -1.12
CA ASN A 8 4.14 -7.12 -2.31
C ASN A 8 3.27 -6.25 -3.24
N THR A 9 3.58 -6.24 -4.53
CA THR A 9 2.68 -5.66 -5.53
C THR A 9 1.46 -6.56 -5.67
N PRO A 10 0.25 -6.08 -5.38
CA PRO A 10 -0.95 -6.86 -5.58
C PRO A 10 -1.23 -7.07 -7.08
N SER A 11 -1.73 -8.25 -7.42
CA SER A 11 -2.24 -8.57 -8.75
C SER A 11 -3.76 -8.58 -8.74
N ASN A 12 -4.38 -8.19 -9.86
CA ASN A 12 -5.83 -8.24 -10.06
C ASN A 12 -6.62 -7.44 -9.01
N VAL A 13 -6.23 -6.18 -8.80
CA VAL A 13 -6.97 -5.25 -7.93
C VAL A 13 -8.22 -4.79 -8.66
N VAL A 14 -9.39 -4.92 -8.04
CA VAL A 14 -10.69 -4.63 -8.66
C VAL A 14 -11.43 -3.63 -7.78
N GLU A 15 -11.98 -2.58 -8.39
CA GLU A 15 -12.81 -1.58 -7.69
C GLU A 15 -14.01 -2.25 -7.00
N GLY A 16 -14.25 -1.88 -5.74
CA GLY A 16 -15.36 -2.38 -4.93
C GLY A 16 -15.15 -3.78 -4.33
N GLN A 17 -13.96 -4.38 -4.48
CA GLN A 17 -13.58 -5.63 -3.83
C GLN A 17 -12.60 -5.41 -2.69
N SER A 18 -12.68 -6.25 -1.65
CA SER A 18 -11.70 -6.28 -0.58
C SER A 18 -10.47 -7.07 -0.99
N LEU A 19 -9.30 -6.48 -0.78
CA LEU A 19 -8.00 -7.06 -1.10
C LEU A 19 -7.11 -7.04 0.13
N THR A 20 -6.43 -8.16 0.41
CA THR A 20 -5.40 -8.19 1.45
C THR A 20 -4.05 -7.79 0.86
N LEU A 21 -3.50 -6.69 1.37
CA LEU A 21 -2.14 -6.24 1.12
C LEU A 21 -1.22 -6.90 2.14
N SER A 22 0.00 -7.25 1.72
CA SER A 22 1.00 -7.89 2.58
C SER A 22 2.41 -7.40 2.30
N TRP A 23 3.23 -7.40 3.34
CA TRP A 23 4.63 -7.02 3.30
C TRP A 23 5.44 -7.95 4.21
N VAL A 24 6.77 -7.83 4.15
CA VAL A 24 7.68 -8.52 5.06
C VAL A 24 8.77 -7.58 5.55
N GLY A 25 9.24 -7.83 6.77
CA GLY A 25 10.31 -7.06 7.40
C GLY A 25 9.87 -5.69 7.93
N GLY A 26 10.85 -4.90 8.36
CA GLY A 26 10.63 -3.67 9.12
C GLY A 26 10.13 -3.91 10.54
N GLN A 27 9.63 -2.84 11.17
CA GLN A 27 9.06 -2.88 12.50
C GLN A 27 7.80 -2.02 12.59
N GLY A 28 6.70 -2.61 13.05
CA GLY A 28 5.46 -1.89 13.30
C GLY A 28 5.61 -0.85 14.43
N PRO A 29 4.72 0.15 14.48
CA PRO A 29 3.58 0.34 13.59
C PRO A 29 3.95 0.80 12.18
N TYR A 30 3.16 0.38 11.18
CA TYR A 30 3.32 0.75 9.77
C TYR A 30 2.26 1.77 9.34
N SER A 31 2.63 2.66 8.41
CA SER A 31 1.73 3.55 7.67
C SER A 31 1.69 3.13 6.20
N LEU A 32 0.49 3.07 5.62
CA LEU A 32 0.27 2.56 4.28
C LEU A 32 -0.53 3.56 3.43
N ASN A 33 0.09 4.00 2.34
CA ASN A 33 -0.43 5.05 1.48
C ASN A 33 -0.56 4.56 0.03
N VAL A 34 -1.68 4.90 -0.62
CA VAL A 34 -1.87 4.75 -2.06
C VAL A 34 -1.33 6.00 -2.74
N MET A 35 -0.34 5.81 -3.61
CA MET A 35 0.28 6.85 -4.42
C MET A 35 -0.19 6.78 -5.87
N PRO A 36 -0.15 7.88 -6.63
CA PRO A 36 -0.27 7.82 -8.08
C PRO A 36 0.87 6.99 -8.68
N GLY A 37 0.58 6.13 -9.66
CA GLY A 37 1.58 5.19 -10.23
C GLY A 37 2.82 5.84 -10.87
N GLY A 38 2.77 7.14 -11.19
CA GLY A 38 3.91 7.92 -11.70
C GLY A 38 4.56 8.87 -10.70
N ALA A 39 4.04 8.96 -9.46
CA ALA A 39 4.49 9.93 -8.46
C ALA A 39 4.54 9.31 -7.04
N PRO A 40 5.46 8.35 -6.80
CA PRO A 40 5.53 7.62 -5.53
C PRO A 40 5.99 8.47 -4.32
N SER A 41 6.53 9.66 -4.57
CA SER A 41 6.89 10.68 -3.57
C SER A 41 5.98 11.92 -3.63
N GLY A 42 4.86 11.85 -4.35
CA GLY A 42 3.88 12.92 -4.44
C GLY A 42 2.90 12.92 -3.27
N SER A 43 1.83 13.72 -3.38
CA SER A 43 0.72 13.62 -2.43
C SER A 43 0.02 12.27 -2.58
N PRO A 44 -0.21 11.53 -1.48
CA PRO A 44 -0.96 10.28 -1.54
C PRO A 44 -2.39 10.55 -2.02
N LEU A 45 -2.90 9.63 -2.85
CA LEU A 45 -4.31 9.60 -3.25
C LEU A 45 -5.19 9.24 -2.06
N LYS A 46 -4.69 8.33 -1.21
CA LYS A 46 -5.38 7.87 0.00
C LYS A 46 -4.38 7.33 1.02
N GLU A 47 -4.59 7.64 2.29
CA GLU A 47 -3.99 6.89 3.40
C GLU A 47 -4.94 5.74 3.75
N LEU A 48 -4.46 4.50 3.72
CA LEU A 48 -5.33 3.33 3.92
C LEU A 48 -5.65 3.08 5.39
N ASN A 49 -4.74 3.47 6.27
CA ASN A 49 -4.87 3.27 7.70
C ASN A 49 -5.56 4.46 8.41
N ASP A 50 -5.96 5.52 7.70
CA ASP A 50 -6.61 6.72 8.27
C ASP A 50 -5.89 7.28 9.53
N GLY A 51 -4.55 7.16 9.58
CA GLY A 51 -3.73 7.55 10.73
C GLY A 51 -3.63 6.51 11.87
N GLU A 52 -4.33 5.38 11.77
CA GLU A 52 -4.23 4.28 12.74
C GLU A 52 -2.97 3.45 12.52
N PRO A 53 -2.29 2.99 13.58
CA PRO A 53 -1.11 2.14 13.46
C PRO A 53 -1.49 0.74 12.96
N ILE A 54 -0.76 0.23 11.94
CA ILE A 54 -0.83 -1.18 11.56
C ILE A 54 0.30 -1.93 12.27
N ASP A 55 -0.02 -2.84 13.20
CA ASP A 55 0.99 -3.64 13.90
C ASP A 55 1.35 -4.95 13.18
N GLY A 56 0.47 -5.41 12.27
CA GLY A 56 0.65 -6.63 11.49
C GLY A 56 1.43 -6.42 10.18
N GLU A 57 1.73 -7.53 9.51
CA GLU A 57 2.40 -7.54 8.19
C GLU A 57 1.41 -7.56 7.00
N SER A 58 0.13 -7.29 7.29
CA SER A 58 -0.95 -7.30 6.31
C SER A 58 -2.04 -6.30 6.65
N PHE A 59 -2.71 -5.79 5.64
CA PHE A 59 -3.84 -4.86 5.77
C PHE A 59 -4.95 -5.22 4.79
N MET A 60 -6.21 -5.18 5.23
CA MET A 60 -7.37 -5.38 4.36
C MET A 60 -7.79 -4.04 3.79
N TRP A 61 -7.69 -3.89 2.48
CA TRP A 61 -8.10 -2.70 1.76
C TRP A 61 -9.40 -2.97 1.00
N ASP A 62 -10.45 -2.22 1.35
CA ASP A 62 -11.62 -2.09 0.49
C ASP A 62 -11.29 -1.13 -0.64
N VAL A 63 -11.13 -1.67 -1.85
CA VAL A 63 -10.64 -0.91 -3.01
C VAL A 63 -11.70 0.11 -3.43
N ASP A 64 -11.55 1.33 -2.92
CA ASP A 64 -12.43 2.48 -3.14
C ASP A 64 -11.83 3.52 -4.11
N ILE A 65 -10.82 3.12 -4.87
CA ILE A 65 -10.22 3.92 -5.93
C ILE A 65 -10.90 3.58 -7.25
N PRO A 66 -11.28 4.57 -8.09
CA PRO A 66 -11.93 4.32 -9.37
C PRO A 66 -11.12 3.39 -10.28
N ALA A 67 -11.81 2.51 -11.02
CA ALA A 67 -11.20 1.69 -12.06
C ALA A 67 -10.48 2.53 -13.13
N ASN A 68 -9.52 1.91 -13.82
CA ASN A 68 -8.61 2.53 -14.77
C ASN A 68 -7.65 3.57 -14.17
N THR A 69 -7.51 3.61 -12.84
CA THR A 69 -6.52 4.45 -12.15
C THR A 69 -5.21 3.68 -11.98
N TYR A 70 -4.10 4.29 -12.39
CA TYR A 70 -2.75 3.76 -12.12
C TYR A 70 -2.27 4.23 -10.75
N VAL A 71 -1.98 3.28 -9.87
CA VAL A 71 -1.55 3.53 -8.49
C VAL A 71 -0.31 2.73 -8.11
N GLY A 72 0.33 3.11 -7.03
CA GLY A 72 1.36 2.34 -6.33
C GLY A 72 1.11 2.39 -4.82
N LEU A 73 1.76 1.53 -4.07
CA LEU A 73 1.69 1.52 -2.61
C LEU A 73 3.02 1.98 -2.03
N THR A 74 2.95 2.85 -1.03
CA THR A 74 4.10 3.25 -0.21
C THR A 74 3.82 2.84 1.23
N LEU A 75 4.68 2.00 1.75
CA LEU A 75 4.66 1.52 3.13
C LEU A 75 5.83 2.13 3.88
N GLN A 76 5.58 2.67 5.07
CA GLN A 76 6.60 3.21 5.96
C GLN A 76 6.51 2.54 7.33
N ASP A 77 7.65 2.19 7.92
CA ASP A 77 7.72 1.63 9.26
C ASP A 77 8.07 2.69 10.33
N VAL A 78 8.02 2.30 11.61
CA VAL A 78 8.28 3.22 12.73
C VAL A 78 9.71 3.78 12.76
N ASN A 79 10.65 3.08 12.12
CA ASN A 79 12.05 3.50 12.04
C ASN A 79 12.31 4.43 10.83
N GLY A 80 11.28 4.70 10.02
CA GLY A 80 11.37 5.53 8.83
C GLY A 80 11.87 4.80 7.58
N PHE A 81 11.96 3.47 7.60
CA PHE A 81 12.21 2.70 6.38
C PHE A 81 10.98 2.74 5.49
N VAL A 82 11.20 2.91 4.20
CA VAL A 82 10.14 3.01 3.19
C VAL A 82 10.29 1.89 2.18
N ALA A 83 9.18 1.21 1.90
CA ALA A 83 9.06 0.23 0.83
C ALA A 83 7.96 0.66 -0.15
N GLN A 84 8.17 0.37 -1.42
CA GLN A 84 7.24 0.74 -2.49
C GLN A 84 6.93 -0.46 -3.37
N SER A 85 5.68 -0.57 -3.79
CA SER A 85 5.28 -1.55 -4.79
C SER A 85 5.53 -1.03 -6.20
N ALA A 86 5.62 -1.93 -7.18
CA ALA A 86 5.52 -1.55 -8.59
C ALA A 86 4.12 -0.97 -8.89
N PRO A 87 4.00 -0.01 -9.83
CA PRO A 87 2.71 0.52 -10.24
C PRO A 87 1.78 -0.57 -10.79
N PHE A 88 0.50 -0.47 -10.48
CA PHE A 88 -0.55 -1.36 -10.97
C PHE A 88 -1.82 -0.57 -11.30
N VAL A 89 -2.72 -1.19 -12.07
CA VAL A 89 -4.00 -0.60 -12.47
C VAL A 89 -5.13 -1.19 -11.64
N ILE A 90 -6.10 -0.35 -11.27
CA ILE A 90 -7.38 -0.80 -10.70
C ILE A 90 -8.29 -1.25 -11.84
N ASN A 91 -8.75 -2.49 -11.81
CA ASN A 91 -9.65 -3.06 -12.80
C ASN A 91 -11.10 -2.76 -12.44
N GLN A 92 -11.95 -2.79 -13.47
CA GLN A 92 -13.40 -2.73 -13.30
C GLN A 92 -13.92 -4.08 -12.77
N GLY A 93 -14.88 -4.02 -11.84
CA GLY A 93 -15.58 -5.18 -11.28
C GLY A 93 -16.78 -5.66 -12.08
#